data_AF-A0A1W9QX62-F1
#
_entry.id   AF-A0A1W9QX62-F1
#
_cell.length_a   1.000
_cell.length_b   1.000
_cell.length_c   1.000
_cell.angle_alpha   90.00
_cell.angle_beta   90.00
_cell.angle_gamma   90.00
#
_symmetry.space_group_name_H-M   'P 1'
#
loop_
_entity.id
_entity.type
_entity.pdbx_description
1 polymer ?
#
loop_
_entity_poly.entity_id
_entity_poly.type
_entity_poly.pdbx_seq_one_letter_code
_entity_poly.pdbx_strand_id
1 'polypeptide(L)'
;MFNSYIKSFKIIVFLFVLLGAFSKATPFDISKTTEQLILDHSSVYFDKDNLTLQEIIDQKLFTAYHHPYINRGVSSETIWITITLTNNSMSHVDKILVLSSTLVEYVALYNDVSHAPILKGVVHIDDEHTTLFPYFHINLKPKTSKQYYLKIKSAINPIDFGLWIYDEKHYTSQDRVQQFINTLLIGMVLALMILRSHFLSSPLHFLVCISSKQKRYLNSINGISYLYLSHSLK
;
A
#
# COMPACT_ATOMS: atom_id res chain seq x y z
N MET A 1 -1.43 33.53 48.02
CA MET A 1 -1.39 32.10 47.62
C MET A 1 -1.57 31.89 46.12
N PHE A 2 -2.57 32.51 45.47
CA PHE A 2 -2.91 32.28 44.05
C PHE A 2 -1.74 32.47 43.04
N ASN A 3 -0.89 33.47 43.25
CA ASN A 3 0.25 33.76 42.37
C ASN A 3 1.37 32.70 42.42
N SER A 4 1.44 31.92 43.50
CA SER A 4 2.38 30.79 43.64
C SER A 4 1.92 29.61 42.79
N TYR A 5 0.62 29.31 42.80
CA TYR A 5 0.03 28.25 41.98
C TYR A 5 0.17 28.50 40.48
N ILE A 6 0.03 29.75 40.03
CA ILE A 6 0.22 30.11 38.61
C ILE A 6 1.68 29.91 38.16
N LYS A 7 2.66 30.24 39.01
CA LYS A 7 4.08 29.99 38.72
C LYS A 7 4.38 28.50 38.64
N SER A 8 3.87 27.71 39.59
CA SER A 8 4.03 26.25 39.60
C SER A 8 3.36 25.60 38.38
N PHE A 9 2.18 26.09 37.96
CA PHE A 9 1.49 25.59 36.77
C PHE A 9 2.27 25.87 35.48
N LYS A 10 2.87 27.07 35.32
CA LYS A 10 3.73 27.37 34.17
C LYS A 10 4.96 26.47 34.09
N ILE A 11 5.57 26.14 35.24
CA ILE A 11 6.71 25.23 35.30
C ILE A 11 6.29 23.81 34.90
N ILE A 12 5.13 23.33 35.35
CA ILE A 12 4.61 22.00 34.99
C ILE A 12 4.32 21.92 33.49
N VAL A 13 3.69 22.94 32.89
CA VAL A 13 3.43 22.99 31.45
C VAL A 13 4.74 23.01 30.66
N PHE A 14 5.74 23.78 31.10
CA PHE A 14 7.06 23.81 30.47
C PHE A 14 7.79 22.45 30.57
N LEU A 15 7.69 21.77 31.72
CA LEU A 15 8.26 20.44 31.92
C LEU A 15 7.58 19.39 31.01
N PHE A 16 6.26 19.49 30.83
CA PHE A 16 5.49 18.61 29.95
C PHE A 16 5.83 18.81 28.47
N VAL A 17 6.11 20.05 28.04
CA VAL A 17 6.58 20.36 26.68
C VAL A 17 7.99 19.80 26.43
N LEU A 18 8.87 19.82 27.43
CA LEU A 18 10.22 19.24 27.31
C LEU A 18 10.23 17.70 27.23
N LEU A 19 9.27 17.04 27.89
CA LEU A 19 9.13 15.57 27.84
C LEU A 19 8.68 15.06 26.45
N GLY A 20 7.92 15.85 25.69
CA GLY A 20 7.47 15.50 24.35
C GLY A 20 8.57 15.53 23.27
N ALA A 21 9.73 16.12 23.56
CA ALA A 21 10.80 16.31 22.57
C ALA A 21 11.68 15.07 22.34
N PHE A 22 11.45 13.95 23.04
CA PHE A 22 12.30 12.76 22.99
C PHE A 22 11.63 11.53 22.35
N SER A 23 10.67 11.73 21.44
CA SER A 23 10.13 10.65 20.63
C SER A 23 11.16 10.20 19.59
N LYS A 24 12.02 9.25 19.97
CA LYS A 24 12.91 8.55 19.05
C LYS A 24 12.26 7.26 18.57
N ALA A 25 12.52 6.89 17.32
CA ALA A 25 12.20 5.55 16.85
C ALA A 25 12.97 4.52 17.69
N THR A 26 12.23 3.53 18.17
CA THR A 26 12.76 2.44 19.00
C THR A 26 13.29 1.31 18.12
N PRO A 27 14.48 0.75 18.39
CA PRO A 27 14.95 -0.42 17.66
C PRO A 27 13.94 -1.57 17.75
N PHE A 28 13.70 -2.25 16.63
CA PHE A 28 12.73 -3.34 16.55
C PHE A 28 13.44 -4.70 16.56
N ASP A 29 13.00 -5.63 17.41
CA ASP A 29 13.58 -6.99 17.51
C ASP A 29 12.87 -7.95 16.55
N ILE A 30 13.59 -8.43 15.54
CA ILE A 30 13.05 -9.32 14.51
C ILE A 30 13.19 -10.80 14.86
N SER A 31 13.87 -11.13 15.97
CA SER A 31 14.31 -12.51 16.22
C SER A 31 13.19 -13.50 16.59
N LYS A 32 12.07 -13.02 17.12
CA LYS A 32 10.98 -13.87 17.63
C LYS A 32 9.70 -13.81 16.81
N THR A 33 9.69 -13.05 15.72
CA THR A 33 8.45 -12.66 15.06
C THR A 33 8.36 -13.24 13.66
N THR A 34 7.25 -13.93 13.37
CA THR A 34 7.00 -14.55 12.05
C THR A 34 6.52 -13.53 11.03
N GLU A 35 5.70 -12.58 11.48
CA GLU A 35 5.09 -11.51 10.68
C GLU A 35 4.87 -10.29 11.58
N GLN A 36 5.31 -9.10 11.16
CA GLN A 36 5.04 -7.86 11.88
C GLN A 36 5.10 -6.65 10.96
N LEU A 37 4.18 -5.71 11.17
CA LEU A 37 4.25 -4.38 10.61
C LEU A 37 5.20 -3.50 11.42
N ILE A 38 6.17 -2.86 10.77
CA ILE A 38 7.31 -2.19 11.42
C ILE A 38 7.40 -0.69 11.15
N LEU A 39 6.47 -0.14 10.37
CA LEU A 39 6.52 1.25 9.92
C LEU A 39 6.33 2.24 11.09
N ASP A 40 5.58 1.85 12.11
CA ASP A 40 5.36 2.59 13.36
C ASP A 40 6.57 2.59 14.32
N HIS A 41 7.59 1.78 14.01
CA HIS A 41 8.89 1.76 14.68
C HIS A 41 10.00 2.44 13.85
N SER A 42 9.63 3.19 12.81
CA SER A 42 10.56 3.84 11.90
C SER A 42 10.62 5.36 12.09
N SER A 43 11.57 6.01 11.42
CA SER A 43 11.54 7.45 11.20
C SER A 43 11.45 7.75 9.71
N VAL A 44 10.69 8.76 9.35
CA VAL A 44 10.35 9.10 7.97
C VAL A 44 10.70 10.56 7.69
N TYR A 45 11.14 10.81 6.46
CA TYR A 45 11.30 12.14 5.88
C TYR A 45 10.66 12.17 4.48
N PHE A 46 9.82 13.17 4.25
CA PHE A 46 9.17 13.41 2.96
C PHE A 46 9.97 14.50 2.23
N ASP A 47 10.80 14.06 1.30
CA ASP A 47 11.75 14.87 0.56
C ASP A 47 11.11 15.47 -0.70
N LYS A 48 11.00 16.80 -0.68
CA LYS A 48 10.52 17.61 -1.80
C LYS A 48 11.66 18.14 -2.68
N ASP A 49 12.87 18.18 -2.12
CA ASP A 49 14.02 18.87 -2.70
C ASP A 49 14.99 17.90 -3.41
N ASN A 50 14.68 16.60 -3.40
CA ASN A 50 15.50 15.51 -3.93
C ASN A 50 16.90 15.46 -3.29
N LEU A 51 16.96 15.62 -1.98
CA LEU A 51 18.18 15.52 -1.19
C LEU A 51 18.80 14.12 -1.26
N THR A 52 20.12 14.08 -1.10
CA THR A 52 20.88 12.83 -0.95
C THR A 52 20.73 12.28 0.47
N LEU A 53 20.94 10.97 0.63
CA LEU A 53 20.87 10.31 1.95
C LEU A 53 21.82 10.97 2.97
N GLN A 54 23.03 11.34 2.53
CA GLN A 54 24.02 11.99 3.38
C GLN A 54 23.52 13.35 3.90
N GLU A 55 22.97 14.19 3.03
CA GLU A 55 22.43 15.51 3.42
C GLU A 55 21.29 15.36 4.44
N ILE A 56 20.40 14.38 4.25
CA ILE A 56 19.27 14.11 5.14
C ILE A 56 19.76 13.68 6.54
N ILE A 57 20.80 12.85 6.60
CA ILE A 57 21.42 12.40 7.85
C ILE A 57 22.11 13.56 8.57
N ASP A 58 22.91 14.34 7.84
CA ASP A 58 23.68 15.46 8.40
C ASP A 58 22.76 16.55 8.96
N GLN A 59 21.65 16.83 8.27
CA GLN A 59 20.63 17.79 8.69
C GLN A 59 19.63 17.22 9.70
N LYS A 60 19.70 15.92 10.02
CA LYS A 60 18.81 15.22 10.96
C LYS A 60 17.32 15.40 10.66
N LEU A 61 16.95 15.25 9.38
CA LEU A 61 15.59 15.54 8.91
C LEU A 61 14.57 14.41 9.18
N PHE A 62 15.04 13.23 9.60
CA PHE A 62 14.16 12.13 9.97
C PHE A 62 13.33 12.44 11.21
N THR A 63 12.03 12.17 11.12
CA THR A 63 11.09 12.33 12.23
C THR A 63 10.44 10.99 12.58
N ALA A 64 10.25 10.70 13.86
CA ALA A 64 9.62 9.45 14.28
C ALA A 64 8.23 9.31 13.65
N TYR A 65 7.95 8.12 13.12
CA TYR A 65 6.70 7.83 12.43
C TYR A 65 5.91 6.80 13.24
N HIS A 66 4.65 7.13 13.54
CA HIS A 66 3.80 6.34 14.45
C HIS A 66 2.55 5.79 13.77
N HIS A 67 2.54 5.75 12.43
CA HIS A 67 1.44 5.20 11.68
C HIS A 67 1.85 3.88 11.00
N PRO A 68 0.90 2.93 10.92
CA PRO A 68 1.14 1.61 10.33
C PRO A 68 1.38 1.65 8.81
N TYR A 69 0.85 2.67 8.12
CA TYR A 69 0.88 2.80 6.66
C TYR A 69 1.15 4.25 6.25
N ILE A 70 1.76 4.42 5.08
CA ILE A 70 1.86 5.70 4.39
C ILE A 70 0.93 5.66 3.18
N ASN A 71 -0.03 6.59 3.13
CA ASN A 71 -0.87 6.83 1.97
C ASN A 71 -0.78 8.31 1.58
N ARG A 72 -0.29 8.56 0.37
CA ARG A 72 -0.10 9.91 -0.19
C ARG A 72 -0.83 10.11 -1.50
N GLY A 73 -1.54 9.10 -2.01
CA GLY A 73 -2.07 9.13 -3.36
C GLY A 73 -0.95 9.38 -4.38
N VAL A 74 -1.25 10.08 -5.47
CA VAL A 74 -0.24 10.45 -6.48
C VAL A 74 0.58 11.63 -5.97
N SER A 75 1.88 11.42 -5.74
CA SER A 75 2.82 12.45 -5.29
C SER A 75 4.19 12.18 -5.90
N SER A 76 4.87 13.23 -6.39
CA SER A 76 6.24 13.14 -6.91
C SER A 76 7.33 13.22 -5.83
N GLU A 77 6.93 13.33 -4.57
CA GLU A 77 7.84 13.42 -3.43
C GLU A 77 8.63 12.11 -3.25
N THR A 78 9.89 12.23 -2.84
CA THR A 78 10.68 11.08 -2.43
C THR A 78 10.43 10.81 -0.95
N ILE A 79 10.20 9.56 -0.58
CA ILE A 79 9.99 9.16 0.80
C ILE A 79 11.23 8.42 1.27
N TRP A 80 11.85 8.96 2.31
CA TRP A 80 12.97 8.32 3.00
C TRP A 80 12.49 7.74 4.30
N ILE A 81 12.82 6.48 4.54
CA ILE A 81 12.48 5.77 5.78
C ILE A 81 13.78 5.24 6.37
N THR A 82 13.97 5.42 7.67
CA THR A 82 15.05 4.78 8.41
C THR A 82 14.48 3.89 9.49
N ILE A 83 15.04 2.69 9.61
CA ILE A 83 14.64 1.71 10.61
C ILE A 83 15.86 1.03 11.18
N THR A 84 15.84 0.79 12.48
CA THR A 84 16.87 0.01 13.18
C THR A 84 16.30 -1.34 13.55
N LEU A 85 16.85 -2.39 12.95
CA LEU A 85 16.47 -3.78 13.22
C LEU A 85 17.52 -4.42 14.12
N THR A 86 17.05 -5.17 15.11
CA THR A 86 17.88 -5.84 16.11
C THR A 86 17.62 -7.33 16.10
N ASN A 87 18.69 -8.10 16.30
CA ASN A 87 18.62 -9.53 16.57
C ASN A 87 19.10 -9.78 17.99
N ASN A 88 18.17 -9.93 18.94
CA ASN A 88 18.52 -10.22 20.33
C ASN A 88 18.71 -11.71 20.60
N SER A 89 18.55 -12.59 19.62
CA SER A 89 18.76 -14.03 19.82
C SER A 89 20.25 -14.40 19.75
N MET A 90 20.53 -15.66 20.07
CA MET A 90 21.86 -16.26 19.90
C MET A 90 22.04 -16.91 18.52
N SER A 91 20.99 -16.96 17.71
CA SER A 91 21.02 -17.57 16.38
C SER A 91 21.06 -16.51 15.29
N HIS A 92 21.47 -16.94 14.10
CA HIS A 92 21.32 -16.15 12.90
C HIS A 92 19.83 -15.89 12.65
N VAL A 93 19.48 -14.69 12.16
CA VAL A 93 18.11 -14.35 11.76
C VAL A 93 18.11 -13.95 10.29
N ASP A 94 17.35 -14.70 9.50
CA ASP A 94 17.09 -14.46 8.09
C ASP A 94 15.60 -14.16 7.93
N LYS A 95 15.30 -12.93 7.51
CA LYS A 95 13.93 -12.44 7.30
C LYS A 95 13.87 -11.71 5.96
N ILE A 96 12.66 -11.38 5.54
CA ILE A 96 12.44 -10.49 4.41
C ILE A 96 11.69 -9.23 4.86
N LEU A 97 12.07 -8.11 4.26
CA LEU A 97 11.42 -6.83 4.38
C LEU A 97 10.50 -6.65 3.18
N VAL A 98 9.19 -6.70 3.38
CA VAL A 98 8.19 -6.64 2.32
C VAL A 98 7.55 -5.25 2.31
N LEU A 99 7.52 -4.63 1.13
CA LEU A 99 6.79 -3.39 0.90
C LEU A 99 5.41 -3.74 0.33
N SER A 100 4.32 -3.43 1.05
CA SER A 100 2.97 -3.87 0.67
C SER A 100 2.35 -3.01 -0.45
N SER A 101 3.11 -2.75 -1.52
CA SER A 101 2.65 -2.03 -2.70
C SER A 101 3.30 -2.56 -3.96
N THR A 102 2.48 -2.98 -4.91
CA THR A 102 2.91 -3.51 -6.21
C THR A 102 3.15 -2.40 -7.23
N LEU A 103 2.65 -1.19 -6.98
CA LEU A 103 2.62 -0.11 -7.95
C LEU A 103 3.77 0.89 -7.79
N VAL A 104 4.52 0.80 -6.69
CA VAL A 104 5.64 1.70 -6.44
C VAL A 104 6.72 1.49 -7.51
N GLU A 105 7.05 2.58 -8.20
CA GLU A 105 7.96 2.56 -9.34
C GLU A 105 9.39 2.27 -8.94
N TYR A 106 9.86 2.92 -7.87
CA TYR A 106 11.24 2.85 -7.43
C TYR A 106 11.33 2.65 -5.92
N VAL A 107 12.06 1.60 -5.53
CA VAL A 107 12.39 1.27 -4.14
C VAL A 107 13.88 0.95 -4.07
N ALA A 108 14.61 1.62 -3.18
CA ALA A 108 16.03 1.36 -2.98
C ALA A 108 16.34 1.18 -1.50
N LEU A 109 16.94 0.04 -1.15
CA LEU A 109 17.39 -0.27 0.20
C LEU A 109 18.90 -0.04 0.33
N TYR A 110 19.28 0.79 1.28
CA TYR A 110 20.66 1.06 1.65
C TYR A 110 20.96 0.38 2.98
N ASN A 111 21.99 -0.46 2.97
CA ASN A 111 22.53 -1.12 4.16
C ASN A 111 23.46 -0.21 4.97
N ASP A 112 24.00 0.81 4.32
CA ASP A 112 24.93 1.81 4.81
C ASP A 112 24.97 2.95 3.78
N VAL A 113 25.41 4.14 4.18
CA VAL A 113 25.44 5.35 3.34
C VAL A 113 26.45 5.23 2.20
N SER A 114 27.51 4.44 2.40
CA SER A 114 28.62 4.31 1.44
C SER A 114 28.44 3.20 0.40
N HIS A 115 27.44 2.33 0.56
CA HIS A 115 27.26 1.16 -0.30
C HIS A 115 26.18 1.41 -1.36
N ALA A 116 26.36 0.79 -2.53
CA ALA A 116 25.33 0.81 -3.57
C ALA A 116 24.02 0.19 -3.05
N PRO A 117 22.85 0.82 -3.34
CA PRO A 117 21.59 0.29 -2.87
C PRO A 117 21.16 -0.96 -3.64
N ILE A 118 20.36 -1.79 -2.99
CA ILE A 118 19.61 -2.85 -3.65
C ILE A 118 18.34 -2.22 -4.20
N LEU A 119 18.10 -2.35 -5.51
CA LEU A 119 16.97 -1.74 -6.22
C LEU A 119 15.85 -2.75 -6.45
N LYS A 120 14.60 -2.32 -6.25
CA LYS A 120 13.36 -3.03 -6.55
C LYS A 120 12.29 -2.03 -7.02
N GLY A 121 11.12 -2.53 -7.44
CA GLY A 121 9.97 -1.73 -7.88
C GLY A 121 9.62 -1.99 -9.35
N VAL A 122 8.57 -1.34 -9.84
CA VAL A 122 8.06 -1.59 -11.22
C VAL A 122 9.12 -1.27 -12.28
N VAL A 123 10.00 -0.29 -12.05
CA VAL A 123 11.06 0.08 -12.99
C VAL A 123 12.25 -0.89 -12.92
N HIS A 124 12.41 -1.59 -11.80
CA HIS A 124 13.53 -2.50 -11.54
C HIS A 124 12.99 -3.87 -11.11
N ILE A 125 12.37 -4.56 -12.07
CA ILE A 125 11.92 -5.94 -11.91
C ILE A 125 13.13 -6.84 -12.11
N ASP A 126 13.39 -7.66 -11.11
CA ASP A 126 14.40 -8.70 -11.14
C ASP A 126 13.83 -9.93 -11.83
N ASP A 127 14.62 -10.60 -12.69
CA ASP A 127 14.15 -11.74 -13.49
C ASP A 127 13.73 -12.94 -12.63
N GLU A 128 14.14 -12.98 -11.35
CA GLU A 128 13.87 -14.06 -10.40
C GLU A 128 12.68 -13.79 -9.44
N HIS A 129 11.93 -12.70 -9.61
CA HIS A 129 10.85 -12.36 -8.69
C HIS A 129 9.62 -13.27 -8.84
N THR A 130 9.31 -14.08 -7.82
CA THR A 130 8.16 -15.01 -7.83
C THR A 130 6.96 -14.56 -6.99
N THR A 131 7.13 -13.53 -6.16
CA THR A 131 6.07 -13.02 -5.29
C THR A 131 5.40 -11.77 -5.86
N LEU A 132 4.24 -11.39 -5.32
CA LEU A 132 3.50 -10.23 -5.81
C LEU A 132 4.13 -8.89 -5.37
N PHE A 133 4.56 -8.81 -4.11
CA PHE A 133 5.11 -7.58 -3.53
C PHE A 133 6.64 -7.58 -3.54
N PRO A 134 7.28 -6.42 -3.79
CA PRO A 134 8.72 -6.30 -3.72
C PRO A 134 9.20 -6.50 -2.28
N TYR A 135 10.29 -7.27 -2.15
CA TYR A 135 10.90 -7.54 -0.86
C TYR A 135 12.44 -7.49 -0.92
N PHE A 136 13.05 -7.36 0.26
CA PHE A 136 14.49 -7.39 0.45
C PHE A 136 14.88 -8.44 1.49
N HIS A 137 15.97 -9.17 1.27
CA HIS A 137 16.50 -10.07 2.29
C HIS A 137 17.23 -9.30 3.38
N ILE A 138 16.91 -9.61 4.62
CA ILE A 138 17.50 -9.06 5.83
C ILE A 138 18.20 -10.18 6.59
N ASN A 139 19.52 -10.07 6.69
CA ASN A 139 20.38 -11.03 7.35
C ASN A 139 21.05 -10.34 8.55
N LEU A 140 20.75 -10.80 9.77
CA LEU A 140 21.31 -10.26 11.01
C LEU A 140 22.03 -11.35 11.81
N LYS A 141 23.31 -11.10 12.09
CA LYS A 141 24.11 -11.91 13.00
C LYS A 141 23.54 -11.88 14.42
N PRO A 142 23.81 -12.92 15.23
CA PRO A 142 23.40 -12.95 16.64
C PRO A 142 23.84 -11.69 17.40
N LYS A 143 22.97 -11.17 18.25
CA LYS A 143 23.27 -10.02 19.14
C LYS A 143 23.73 -8.75 18.41
N THR A 144 23.24 -8.53 17.19
CA THR A 144 23.58 -7.33 16.40
C THR A 144 22.38 -6.42 16.18
N SER A 145 22.69 -5.15 15.96
CA SER A 145 21.75 -4.11 15.56
C SER A 145 22.25 -3.49 14.27
N LYS A 146 21.36 -3.27 13.29
CA LYS A 146 21.70 -2.63 12.02
C LYS A 146 20.62 -1.66 11.60
N GLN A 147 21.06 -0.50 11.13
CA GLN A 147 20.20 0.53 10.59
C GLN A 147 20.10 0.36 9.07
N TYR A 148 18.89 0.52 8.55
CA TYR A 148 18.59 0.46 7.13
C TYR A 148 17.94 1.77 6.71
N TYR A 149 18.17 2.17 5.45
CA TYR A 149 17.53 3.32 4.84
C TYR A 149 16.80 2.87 3.58
N LEU A 150 15.55 3.27 3.45
CA LEU A 150 14.71 2.95 2.31
C LEU A 150 14.36 4.25 1.59
N LYS A 151 14.60 4.29 0.28
CA LYS A 151 14.17 5.37 -0.60
C LYS A 151 13.03 4.87 -1.47
N ILE A 152 11.91 5.55 -1.42
CA ILE A 152 10.72 5.23 -2.20
C ILE A 152 10.36 6.43 -3.07
N LYS A 153 10.10 6.18 -4.35
CA LYS A 153 9.66 7.21 -5.30
C LYS A 153 8.67 6.62 -6.30
N SER A 154 7.66 7.39 -6.63
CA SER A 154 6.67 7.08 -7.65
C SER A 154 6.25 8.39 -8.29
N ALA A 155 6.26 8.51 -9.61
CA ALA A 155 5.85 9.74 -10.29
C ALA A 155 4.39 9.68 -10.76
N ILE A 156 3.95 8.50 -11.21
CA ILE A 156 2.65 8.30 -11.86
C ILE A 156 1.72 7.52 -10.94
N ASN A 157 2.24 6.45 -10.32
CA ASN A 157 1.41 5.57 -9.52
C ASN A 157 1.19 6.11 -8.09
N PRO A 158 -0.01 5.89 -7.50
CA PRO A 158 -0.27 6.25 -6.12
C PRO A 158 0.70 5.56 -5.15
N ILE A 159 1.16 6.32 -4.17
CA ILE A 159 1.94 5.84 -3.04
C ILE A 159 0.98 5.46 -1.92
N ASP A 160 0.79 4.15 -1.76
CA ASP A 160 0.12 3.54 -0.61
C ASP A 160 0.84 2.26 -0.25
N PHE A 161 1.47 2.21 0.93
CA PHE A 161 2.23 1.05 1.38
C PHE A 161 2.36 0.99 2.91
N GLY A 162 2.53 -0.24 3.40
CA GLY A 162 3.07 -0.57 4.71
C GLY A 162 4.41 -1.28 4.55
N LEU A 163 5.13 -1.40 5.66
CA LEU A 163 6.42 -2.07 5.71
C LEU A 163 6.35 -3.22 6.70
N TRP A 164 6.66 -4.43 6.22
CA TRP A 164 6.48 -5.66 6.97
C TRP A 164 7.76 -6.46 7.06
N ILE A 165 7.96 -7.17 8.17
CA ILE A 165 8.97 -8.22 8.32
C ILE A 165 8.28 -9.57 8.29
N TYR A 166 8.76 -10.48 7.46
CA TYR A 166 8.29 -11.85 7.39
C TYR A 166 9.42 -12.88 7.47
N ASP A 167 9.07 -14.09 7.90
CA ASP A 167 9.81 -15.29 7.51
C ASP A 167 9.58 -15.61 6.04
N GLU A 168 10.67 -15.78 5.28
CA GLU A 168 10.63 -15.99 3.83
C GLU A 168 9.77 -17.18 3.42
N LYS A 169 9.93 -18.33 4.09
CA LYS A 169 9.17 -19.55 3.81
C LYS A 169 7.67 -19.37 4.08
N HIS A 170 7.34 -18.63 5.14
CA HIS A 170 5.96 -18.38 5.51
C HIS A 170 5.29 -17.46 4.49
N TYR A 171 5.93 -16.34 4.18
CA TYR A 171 5.47 -15.37 3.20
C TYR A 171 5.29 -15.97 1.81
N THR A 172 6.29 -16.71 1.31
CA THR A 172 6.22 -17.31 -0.03
C THR A 172 5.07 -18.30 -0.15
N SER A 173 4.79 -19.07 0.90
CA SER A 173 3.64 -19.99 0.93
C SER A 173 2.31 -19.23 0.89
N GLN A 174 2.16 -18.22 1.73
CA GLN A 174 0.95 -17.39 1.79
C GLN A 174 0.70 -16.63 0.48
N ASP A 175 1.74 -16.02 -0.08
CA ASP A 175 1.67 -15.26 -1.33
C ASP A 175 1.24 -16.16 -2.50
N ARG A 176 1.78 -17.39 -2.61
CA ARG A 176 1.32 -18.36 -3.62
C ARG A 176 -0.16 -18.72 -3.48
N VAL A 177 -0.64 -18.92 -2.27
CA VAL A 177 -2.07 -19.19 -2.02
C VAL A 177 -2.91 -17.99 -2.43
N GLN A 178 -2.48 -16.77 -2.10
CA GLN A 178 -3.18 -15.55 -2.49
C GLN A 178 -3.20 -15.35 -4.01
N GLN A 179 -2.07 -15.58 -4.70
CA GLN A 179 -1.99 -15.52 -6.15
C GLN A 179 -2.91 -16.55 -6.82
N PHE A 180 -3.00 -17.76 -6.27
CA PHE A 180 -3.92 -18.80 -6.75
C PHE A 180 -5.39 -18.36 -6.62
N ILE A 181 -5.78 -17.83 -5.45
CA ILE A 181 -7.13 -17.30 -5.22
C ILE A 181 -7.45 -16.16 -6.21
N ASN A 182 -6.52 -15.22 -6.39
CA ASN A 182 -6.70 -14.09 -7.31
C ASN A 182 -6.87 -14.58 -8.76
N THR A 183 -6.04 -15.55 -9.19
CA THR A 183 -6.11 -16.13 -10.53
C THR A 183 -7.45 -16.84 -10.75
N LEU A 184 -7.93 -17.60 -9.77
CA LEU A 184 -9.23 -18.26 -9.82
C LEU A 184 -10.37 -17.24 -9.93
N LEU A 185 -10.33 -16.16 -9.15
CA LEU A 185 -11.32 -15.09 -9.19
C LEU A 185 -11.37 -14.40 -10.57
N ILE A 186 -10.20 -14.03 -11.11
CA ILE A 186 -10.10 -13.46 -12.46
C ILE A 186 -10.68 -14.43 -13.50
N GLY A 187 -10.35 -15.72 -13.39
CA GLY A 187 -10.89 -16.76 -14.26
C GLY A 187 -12.43 -16.85 -14.20
N MET A 188 -13.01 -16.77 -13.02
CA MET A 188 -14.47 -16.75 -12.85
C MET A 188 -15.12 -15.51 -13.48
N VAL A 189 -14.54 -14.33 -13.27
CA VAL A 189 -15.03 -13.08 -13.87
C VAL A 189 -14.98 -13.17 -15.40
N LEU A 190 -13.87 -13.64 -15.95
CA LEU A 190 -13.71 -13.85 -17.39
C LEU A 190 -14.72 -14.85 -17.95
N ALA A 191 -14.94 -15.98 -17.26
CA ALA A 191 -15.94 -16.96 -17.65
C ALA A 191 -17.36 -16.35 -17.68
N LEU A 192 -17.73 -15.56 -16.67
CA LEU A 192 -19.01 -14.84 -16.63
C LEU A 192 -19.14 -13.83 -17.77
N MET A 193 -18.07 -13.09 -18.10
CA MET A 193 -18.07 -12.15 -19.23
C MET A 193 -18.30 -12.89 -20.56
N ILE A 194 -17.64 -14.03 -20.77
CA ILE A 194 -17.79 -14.84 -21.98
C ILE A 194 -19.20 -15.44 -22.06
N LEU A 195 -19.70 -16.05 -20.98
CA LEU A 195 -21.05 -16.60 -20.91
C LEU A 195 -22.12 -15.53 -21.22
N ARG A 196 -21.96 -14.32 -20.67
CA ARG A 196 -22.84 -13.19 -20.96
C ARG A 196 -22.79 -12.78 -22.43
N SER A 197 -21.61 -12.69 -23.03
CA SER A 197 -21.49 -12.35 -24.46
C SER A 197 -22.18 -13.39 -25.36
N HIS A 198 -22.00 -14.69 -25.07
CA HIS A 198 -22.61 -15.77 -25.83
C HIS A 198 -24.15 -15.78 -25.68
N PHE A 199 -24.64 -15.54 -24.46
CA PHE A 199 -26.07 -15.42 -24.18
C PHE A 199 -26.70 -14.23 -24.93
N LEU A 200 -26.01 -13.08 -24.99
CA LEU A 200 -26.49 -11.88 -25.70
C LEU A 200 -26.50 -12.07 -27.23
N SER A 201 -25.58 -12.88 -27.77
CA SER A 201 -25.55 -13.25 -29.19
C SER A 201 -26.56 -14.34 -29.58
N SER A 202 -27.30 -14.91 -28.63
CA SER A 202 -28.26 -15.96 -28.94
C SER A 202 -29.44 -15.42 -29.76
N PRO A 203 -29.91 -16.14 -30.81
CA PRO A 203 -31.03 -15.70 -31.65
C PRO A 203 -32.34 -15.56 -30.87
N LEU A 204 -32.45 -16.24 -29.71
CA LEU A 204 -33.59 -16.13 -28.80
C LEU A 204 -33.73 -14.71 -28.22
N HIS A 205 -32.62 -14.07 -27.86
CA HIS A 205 -32.64 -12.70 -27.33
C HIS A 205 -32.95 -11.68 -28.44
N PHE A 206 -32.48 -11.92 -29.67
CA PHE A 206 -32.84 -11.12 -30.83
C PHE A 206 -34.35 -11.20 -31.13
N LEU A 207 -34.95 -12.39 -31.06
CA LEU A 207 -36.40 -12.60 -31.19
C LEU A 207 -37.21 -11.99 -30.03
N VAL A 208 -36.70 -12.01 -28.79
CA VAL A 208 -37.33 -11.35 -27.64
C VAL A 208 -37.23 -9.81 -27.76
N CYS A 209 -36.11 -9.26 -28.24
CA CYS A 209 -35.98 -7.83 -28.53
C CYS A 209 -36.88 -7.38 -29.70
N ILE A 210 -37.02 -8.18 -30.76
CA ILE A 210 -37.93 -7.88 -31.87
C ILE A 210 -39.39 -7.96 -31.40
N SER A 211 -39.79 -9.02 -30.69
CA SER A 211 -41.18 -9.17 -30.22
C SER A 211 -41.57 -8.10 -29.21
N SER A 212 -40.68 -7.68 -28.31
CA SER A 212 -40.94 -6.59 -27.35
C SER A 212 -41.00 -5.20 -28.01
N LYS A 213 -40.17 -4.92 -29.03
CA LYS A 213 -40.29 -3.70 -29.85
C LYS A 213 -41.56 -3.70 -30.70
N GLN A 214 -41.91 -4.83 -31.30
CA GLN A 214 -43.13 -4.98 -32.11
C GLN A 214 -44.39 -4.83 -31.26
N LYS A 215 -44.40 -5.37 -30.03
CA LYS A 215 -45.50 -5.17 -29.06
C LYS A 215 -45.65 -3.72 -28.61
N ARG A 216 -44.55 -2.97 -28.43
CA ARG A 216 -44.61 -1.51 -28.17
C ARG A 216 -45.14 -0.73 -29.37
N TYR A 217 -44.74 -1.10 -30.58
CA TYR A 217 -45.21 -0.44 -31.81
C TYR A 217 -46.70 -0.67 -32.04
N LEU A 218 -47.19 -1.90 -31.84
CA LEU A 218 -48.61 -2.24 -31.92
C LEU A 218 -49.45 -1.53 -30.84
N ASN A 219 -48.93 -1.44 -29.61
CA ASN A 219 -49.61 -0.69 -28.54
C ASN A 219 -49.60 0.82 -28.78
N SER A 220 -48.56 1.37 -29.44
CA SER A 220 -48.52 2.78 -29.86
C SER A 220 -49.56 3.07 -30.95
N ILE A 221 -49.70 2.20 -31.94
CA ILE A 221 -50.71 2.36 -33.01
C ILE A 221 -52.12 2.23 -32.44
N ASN A 222 -52.36 1.22 -31.59
CA ASN A 222 -53.67 1.05 -30.96
C ASN A 222 -54.01 2.21 -30.01
N GLY A 223 -53.04 2.77 -29.29
CA GLY A 223 -53.23 3.97 -28.46
C GLY A 223 -53.58 5.23 -29.25
N ILE A 224 -53.04 5.39 -30.47
CA ILE A 224 -53.38 6.50 -31.37
C ILE A 224 -54.79 6.31 -31.97
N SER A 225 -55.20 5.07 -32.25
CA SER A 225 -56.56 4.75 -32.73
C SER A 225 -57.65 5.06 -31.71
N TYR A 226 -57.39 4.88 -30.40
CA TYR A 226 -58.35 5.27 -29.34
C TYR A 226 -58.47 6.79 -29.15
N LEU A 227 -57.43 7.57 -29.50
CA LEU A 227 -57.45 9.03 -29.43
C LEU A 227 -58.23 9.67 -30.61
N TYR A 228 -58.28 9.02 -31.77
CA TYR A 228 -59.08 9.51 -32.91
C TYR A 228 -60.57 9.18 -32.82
N LEU A 229 -60.95 8.08 -32.16
CA LEU A 229 -62.36 7.70 -31.98
C LEU A 229 -63.08 8.49 -30.89
N SER A 230 -62.37 9.06 -29.90
CA SER A 230 -63.00 9.89 -28.85
C SER A 230 -63.27 11.34 -29.27
N HIS A 231 -62.68 11.79 -30.39
CA HIS A 231 -62.84 13.15 -30.90
C HIS A 231 -63.92 13.29 -32.01
N SER A 232 -64.51 12.17 -32.44
CA SER A 232 -65.57 12.11 -33.48
C SER A 232 -66.99 11.90 -32.91
N LEU A 233 -67.16 11.89 -31.58
CA LEU A 233 -68.45 11.69 -30.89
C LEU A 233 -68.82 12.85 -29.95
N LYS A 234 -68.48 14.09 -30.33
CA LYS A 234 -69.04 15.31 -29.71
C LYS A 234 -69.64 16.21 -30.77
#